data_AF-A0A5W2M4R5-F1
#
_entry.id   AF-A0A5W2M4R5-F1
#
_cell.length_a   1.000
_cell.length_b   1.000
_cell.length_c   1.000
_cell.angle_alpha   90.00
_cell.angle_beta   90.00
_cell.angle_gamma   90.00
#
_symmetry.space_group_name_H-M   'P 1'
#
loop_
_entity.id
_entity.type
_entity.pdbx_description
1 polymer ?
#
loop_
_entity_poly.entity_id
_entity_poly.type
_entity_poly.pdbx_seq_one_letter_code
_entity_poly.pdbx_strand_id
1 'polypeptide(L)'
;EYCGEDCDGLVDIGGITYRIVDIGMRMLQPRELYRAQGFPDWYIIEHDFRGVKYAKDKQVARCGNAVPPQFAEALVRANLPELCVQKSEEAA
;
A
#
# COMPACT_ATOMS: atom_id res chain seq x y z
N GLU A 1 -12.54 -23.71 -7.87
CA GLU A 1 -13.20 -22.39 -7.91
C GLU A 1 -12.83 -21.56 -6.68
N TYR A 2 -13.09 -20.25 -6.67
CA TYR A 2 -12.94 -19.40 -5.47
C TYR A 2 -14.11 -19.52 -4.48
N CYS A 3 -15.16 -20.23 -4.86
CA CYS A 3 -16.36 -20.50 -4.07
C CYS A 3 -16.43 -22.01 -3.83
N GLY A 4 -16.66 -22.44 -2.59
CA GLY A 4 -16.74 -23.86 -2.23
C GLY A 4 -17.98 -24.54 -2.84
N GLU A 5 -18.08 -25.86 -2.69
CA GLU A 5 -19.16 -26.68 -3.27
C GLU A 5 -20.58 -26.22 -2.86
N ASP A 6 -20.70 -25.52 -1.73
CA ASP A 6 -21.96 -25.02 -1.18
C ASP A 6 -22.32 -23.57 -1.58
N CYS A 7 -21.46 -22.88 -2.32
CA CYS A 7 -21.74 -21.49 -2.72
C CYS A 7 -22.59 -21.44 -4.00
N ASP A 8 -23.89 -21.16 -3.83
CA ASP A 8 -24.84 -20.92 -4.92
C ASP A 8 -24.67 -19.55 -5.62
N GLY A 9 -23.86 -18.66 -5.03
CA GLY A 9 -23.62 -17.31 -5.53
C GLY A 9 -24.84 -16.39 -5.40
N LEU A 10 -25.80 -16.75 -4.52
CA LEU A 10 -26.99 -15.97 -4.24
C LEU A 10 -26.86 -15.21 -2.92
N VAL A 11 -27.41 -14.00 -2.88
CA VAL A 11 -27.46 -13.16 -1.66
C VAL A 11 -28.83 -12.51 -1.53
N ASP A 12 -29.43 -12.62 -0.36
CA ASP A 12 -30.71 -11.96 -0.04
C ASP A 12 -30.46 -10.56 0.53
N ILE A 13 -30.98 -9.54 -0.15
CA ILE A 13 -30.88 -8.14 0.26
C ILE A 13 -32.28 -7.55 0.28
N GLY A 14 -32.79 -7.22 1.47
CA GLY A 14 -34.13 -6.62 1.63
C GLY A 14 -35.29 -7.52 1.19
N GLY A 15 -35.13 -8.85 1.29
CA GLY A 15 -36.14 -9.83 0.87
C GLY A 15 -36.15 -10.10 -0.64
N ILE A 16 -35.18 -9.58 -1.39
CA ILE A 16 -34.97 -9.85 -2.81
C ILE A 16 -33.67 -10.66 -2.94
N THR A 17 -33.74 -11.77 -3.65
CA THR A 17 -32.59 -12.62 -3.95
C THR A 17 -31.83 -12.09 -5.16
N TYR A 18 -30.55 -11.79 -4.99
CA TYR A 18 -29.64 -11.34 -6.03
C TYR A 18 -28.61 -12.43 -6.34
N ARG A 19 -28.10 -12.44 -7.56
CA ARG A 19 -26.97 -13.27 -7.96
C ARG A 19 -25.70 -12.43 -8.08
N ILE A 20 -24.64 -12.84 -7.40
CA ILE A 20 -23.31 -12.25 -7.58
C ILE A 20 -22.77 -12.73 -8.93
N VAL A 21 -22.67 -11.82 -9.89
CA VAL A 21 -22.11 -12.10 -11.23
C VAL A 21 -20.62 -11.77 -11.26
N ASP A 22 -20.25 -10.62 -10.72
CA ASP A 22 -18.87 -10.18 -10.57
C ASP A 22 -18.79 -9.17 -9.40
N ILE A 23 -17.69 -9.22 -8.67
CA ILE A 23 -17.35 -8.29 -7.58
C ILE A 23 -16.28 -7.27 -8.02
N GLY A 24 -15.87 -7.29 -9.29
CA GLY A 24 -14.96 -6.32 -9.88
C GLY A 24 -13.53 -6.43 -9.37
N MET A 25 -13.09 -7.64 -9.00
CA MET A 25 -11.74 -7.85 -8.49
C MET A 25 -10.70 -7.67 -9.60
N ARG A 26 -9.64 -6.91 -9.31
CA ARG A 26 -8.48 -6.75 -10.20
C ARG A 26 -7.20 -6.64 -9.41
N MET A 27 -6.08 -6.87 -10.09
CA MET A 27 -4.77 -6.56 -9.53
C MET A 27 -4.65 -5.05 -9.27
N LEU A 28 -4.05 -4.73 -8.13
CA LEU A 28 -3.71 -3.36 -7.79
C LEU A 28 -2.60 -2.84 -8.71
N GLN A 29 -2.73 -1.59 -9.12
CA GLN A 29 -1.68 -0.88 -9.85
C GLN A 29 -0.53 -0.53 -8.88
N PRO A 30 0.70 -0.32 -9.38
CA PRO A 30 1.84 0.01 -8.53
C PRO A 30 1.55 1.17 -7.57
N ARG A 31 0.91 2.24 -8.04
CA ARG A 31 0.59 3.39 -7.18
C ARG A 31 -0.36 3.02 -6.03
N GLU A 32 -1.32 2.15 -6.28
CA GLU A 32 -2.28 1.69 -5.27
C GLU A 32 -1.59 0.83 -4.21
N LEU A 33 -0.65 -0.03 -4.61
CA LEU A 33 0.16 -0.83 -3.68
C LEU A 33 1.00 0.06 -2.75
N TYR A 34 1.66 1.08 -3.29
CA TYR A 34 2.45 2.01 -2.48
C TYR A 34 1.57 2.82 -1.51
N ARG A 35 0.41 3.30 -1.96
CA ARG A 35 -0.56 3.99 -1.09
C ARG A 35 -1.07 3.10 0.03
N ALA A 36 -1.37 1.83 -0.27
CA ALA A 36 -1.81 0.85 0.72
C ALA A 36 -0.76 0.60 1.81
N GLN A 37 0.52 0.80 1.49
CA GLN A 37 1.63 0.75 2.45
C GLN A 37 1.92 2.08 3.14
N GLY A 38 1.14 3.13 2.90
CA GLY A 38 1.32 4.44 3.54
C GLY A 38 2.36 5.35 2.88
N PHE A 39 2.83 5.02 1.67
CA PHE A 39 3.71 5.92 0.93
C PHE A 39 2.94 7.13 0.39
N PRO A 40 3.51 8.34 0.46
CA PRO A 40 2.83 9.55 -0.01
C PRO A 40 2.74 9.62 -1.54
N ASP A 41 1.77 10.39 -2.03
CA ASP A 41 1.50 10.57 -3.47
C ASP A 41 2.61 11.29 -4.24
N TRP A 42 3.61 11.85 -3.56
CA TRP A 42 4.81 12.41 -4.17
C TRP A 42 5.97 11.43 -4.24
N TYR A 43 5.87 10.24 -3.63
CA TYR A 43 6.96 9.25 -3.62
C TYR A 43 7.24 8.73 -5.03
N ILE A 44 8.48 8.81 -5.50
CA ILE A 44 8.84 8.46 -6.88
C ILE A 44 9.05 6.95 -6.99
N ILE A 45 8.24 6.30 -7.83
CA ILE A 45 8.31 4.84 -8.07
C ILE A 45 8.72 4.48 -9.50
N GLU A 46 8.65 5.44 -10.41
CA GLU A 46 8.71 5.19 -11.84
C GLU A 46 10.14 5.18 -12.38
N HIS A 47 11.10 5.76 -11.66
CA HIS A 47 12.47 5.92 -12.13
C HIS A 47 13.45 5.99 -10.96
N ASP A 48 14.73 5.82 -11.29
CA ASP A 48 15.83 6.00 -10.35
C ASP A 48 16.34 7.45 -10.29
N PHE A 49 17.33 7.69 -9.43
CA PHE A 49 17.95 9.02 -9.27
C PHE A 49 18.66 9.53 -10.53
N ARG A 50 18.89 8.69 -11.55
CA ARG A 50 19.48 9.05 -12.85
C ARG A 50 18.41 9.24 -13.93
N GLY A 51 17.13 9.07 -13.61
CA GLY A 51 16.01 9.16 -14.56
C GLY A 51 15.73 7.88 -15.36
N VAL A 52 16.39 6.76 -15.04
CA VAL A 52 16.13 5.48 -15.72
C VAL A 52 14.79 4.92 -15.26
N LYS A 53 13.87 4.75 -16.21
CA LYS A 53 12.50 4.27 -15.93
C LYS A 53 12.47 2.79 -15.55
N TYR A 54 11.56 2.46 -14.64
CA TYR A 54 11.27 1.11 -14.19
C TYR A 54 9.99 0.57 -14.83
N ALA A 55 10.08 -0.67 -15.33
CA ALA A 55 8.91 -1.44 -15.74
C ALA A 55 8.02 -1.79 -14.54
N LYS A 56 6.72 -2.05 -14.80
CA LYS A 56 5.70 -2.23 -13.74
C LYS A 56 6.03 -3.37 -12.78
N ASP A 57 6.55 -4.48 -13.29
CA ASP A 57 7.02 -5.63 -12.51
C ASP A 57 8.08 -5.24 -11.48
N LYS A 58 9.05 -4.41 -11.87
CA LYS A 58 10.09 -3.90 -10.97
C LYS A 58 9.52 -2.97 -9.90
N GLN A 59 8.52 -2.16 -10.24
CA GLN A 59 7.84 -1.28 -9.27
C GLN A 59 7.10 -2.12 -8.22
N VAL A 60 6.37 -3.15 -8.65
CA VAL A 60 5.65 -4.08 -7.75
C VAL A 60 6.63 -4.86 -6.86
N ALA A 61 7.71 -5.39 -7.43
CA ALA A 61 8.72 -6.12 -6.67
C ALA A 61 9.41 -5.25 -5.61
N ARG A 62 9.68 -3.97 -5.91
CA ARG A 62 10.22 -3.02 -4.93
C ARG A 62 9.22 -2.70 -3.83
N CYS A 63 7.95 -2.50 -4.19
CA CYS A 63 6.88 -2.30 -3.23
C CYS A 63 6.78 -3.46 -2.24
N GLY A 64 6.86 -4.72 -2.72
CA GLY A 64 6.82 -5.91 -1.86
C GLY A 64 8.01 -6.07 -0.92
N ASN A 65 9.15 -5.42 -1.20
CA ASN A 65 10.35 -5.44 -0.35
C ASN A 65 10.53 -4.14 0.46
N ALA A 66 9.64 -3.16 0.31
CA ALA A 66 9.73 -1.90 1.01
C ALA A 66 9.20 -2.02 2.45
N VAL A 67 9.68 -1.14 3.33
CA VAL A 67 9.15 -1.00 4.68
C VAL A 67 8.19 0.20 4.73
N PRO A 68 6.94 0.02 5.20
CA PRO A 68 6.01 1.13 5.39
C PRO A 68 6.60 2.27 6.24
N PRO A 69 6.50 3.54 5.80
CA PRO A 69 7.10 4.69 6.50
C PRO A 69 6.69 4.80 7.98
N GLN A 70 5.42 4.54 8.29
CA GLN A 70 4.86 4.61 9.64
C GLN A 70 5.50 3.58 10.59
N PHE A 71 5.90 2.42 10.08
CA PHE A 71 6.58 1.40 10.89
C PHE A 71 8.01 1.81 11.17
N ALA A 72 8.72 2.29 10.15
CA ALA A 72 10.07 2.83 10.33
C ALA A 72 10.07 3.99 11.35
N GLU A 73 9.12 4.92 11.24
CA GLU A 73 8.97 6.04 12.17
C GLU A 73 8.73 5.57 13.61
N ALA A 74 7.77 4.67 13.81
CA ALA A 74 7.45 4.17 15.15
C ALA A 74 8.63 3.43 15.80
N LEU A 75 9.34 2.60 15.02
CA LEU A 75 10.53 1.89 15.50
C LEU A 75 11.65 2.85 15.89
N VAL A 76 11.94 3.84 15.05
CA VAL A 76 12.99 4.83 15.36
C VAL A 76 12.61 5.64 16.60
N ARG A 77 11.36 6.09 16.72
CA ARG A 77 10.89 6.85 17.89
C ARG A 77 10.99 6.05 19.19
N ALA A 78 10.70 4.74 19.13
CA ALA A 78 10.76 3.87 20.30
C ALA A 78 12.20 3.59 20.75
N ASN A 79 13.14 3.46 19.80
CA ASN A 79 14.51 3.04 20.10
C ASN A 79 15.50 4.20 20.25
N LEU A 80 15.27 5.34 19.56
CA LEU A 80 16.15 6.51 19.52
C LEU A 80 15.33 7.81 19.69
N PRO A 81 14.60 7.97 20.81
CA PRO A 81 13.77 9.16 21.04
C PRO A 81 14.59 10.46 21.02
N GLU A 82 15.86 10.42 21.42
CA GLU A 82 16.79 11.55 21.42
C GLU A 82 17.10 12.11 20.03
N LEU A 83 17.03 11.28 18.98
CA LEU A 83 17.20 11.71 17.59
C LEU A 83 15.92 12.27 16.98
N CYS A 84 14.78 12.05 17.65
CA CYS A 84 13.47 12.47 17.16
C CYS A 84 13.06 13.88 17.65
N VAL A 85 13.87 14.50 18.52
CA VAL A 85 13.62 15.85 19.01
C VAL A 85 14.14 16.86 17.99
N GLN A 86 13.31 17.82 17.59
CA GLN A 86 13.81 18.96 16.80
C GLN A 86 14.77 19.77 17.67
N LYS A 87 16.04 19.83 17.28
CA LYS A 87 16.97 20.79 17.86
C LYS A 87 16.45 22.18 17.50
N SER A 88 16.04 22.95 18.52
CA SER A 88 15.92 24.40 18.36
C SER A 88 17.32 24.92 18.05
N GLU A 89 17.52 25.38 16.82
CA GLU A 89 18.67 26.24 16.53
C GLU A 89 18.46 27.53 17.31
N GLU A 90 19.04 27.62 18.51
CA GLU A 90 19.23 28.90 19.17
C GLU A 90 20.24 29.67 18.32
N ALA A 91 19.71 30.55 17.45
CA ALA A 91 20.50 31.51 16.72
C ALA A 91 21.23 32.42 17.74
N ALA A 92 22.55 32.29 17.79
CA ALA A 92 23.45 33.19 18.52
C ALA A 92 23.68 34.50 17.74
#